data_AF-A0A9C8SWL8-F1
#
_entry.id   AF-A0A9C8SWL8-F1
#
_cell.length_a   1.000
_cell.length_b   1.000
_cell.length_c   1.000
_cell.angle_alpha   90.00
_cell.angle_beta   90.00
_cell.angle_gamma   90.00
#
_symmetry.space_group_name_H-M   'P 1'
#
loop_
_entity.id
_entity.type
_entity.pdbx_description
1 polymer ?
#
loop_
_entity_poly.entity_id
_entity_poly.type
_entity_poly.pdbx_seq_one_letter_code
_entity_poly.pdbx_strand_id
1 'polypeptide(L)'
;MYIYILIAGFGGGVLRGLVGFIKHQYSYKNVKFQIPYFLVMMFISGIVGLLTAAAIKELGINFLGILELTPVLALIIGYAGGDFLENIYKIIIKKPSLYSLPDDLK
;
A
#
# COMPACT_ATOMS: atom_id res chain seq x y z
N MET A 1 13.97 -13.05 9.78
CA MET A 1 12.58 -12.96 9.28
C MET A 1 12.13 -11.53 8.97
N TYR A 2 12.41 -10.55 9.83
CA TYR A 2 11.97 -9.14 9.62
C TYR A 2 12.49 -8.49 8.34
N ILE A 3 13.75 -8.73 7.97
CA ILE A 3 14.33 -8.17 6.74
C ILE A 3 13.55 -8.61 5.48
N TYR A 4 13.09 -9.86 5.43
CA TYR A 4 12.33 -10.40 4.30
C TYR A 4 10.95 -9.77 4.19
N ILE A 5 10.31 -9.45 5.32
CA ILE A 5 9.04 -8.71 5.37
C ILE A 5 9.23 -7.29 4.81
N LEU A 6 10.30 -6.60 5.21
CA LEU A 6 10.57 -5.23 4.75
C LEU A 6 10.89 -5.20 3.25
N ILE A 7 11.72 -6.13 2.76
CA ILE A 7 12.04 -6.26 1.33
C ILE A 7 10.78 -6.59 0.53
N ALA A 8 9.95 -7.51 1.02
CA ALA A 8 8.71 -7.87 0.35
C ALA A 8 7.70 -6.71 0.33
N GLY A 9 7.53 -5.98 1.44
CA GLY A 9 6.69 -4.78 1.51
C GLY A 9 7.18 -3.66 0.58
N PHE A 10 8.48 -3.43 0.52
CA PHE A 10 9.08 -2.52 -0.47
C PHE A 10 8.78 -2.96 -1.90
N GLY A 11 8.96 -4.26 -2.19
CA GLY A 11 8.67 -4.84 -3.50
C GLY A 11 7.20 -4.66 -3.91
N GLY A 12 6.26 -4.85 -2.98
CA GLY A 12 4.84 -4.55 -3.18
C GLY A 12 4.60 -3.09 -3.54
N GLY A 13 5.23 -2.16 -2.80
CA GLY A 13 5.15 -0.72 -3.07
C GLY A 13 5.71 -0.33 -4.45
N VAL A 14 6.81 -0.95 -4.88
CA VAL A 14 7.39 -0.75 -6.22
C VAL A 14 6.44 -1.27 -7.30
N LEU A 15 5.85 -2.46 -7.13
CA LEU A 15 4.86 -3.00 -8.07
C LEU A 15 3.66 -2.07 -8.24
N ARG A 16 3.15 -1.49 -7.15
CA ARG A 16 2.08 -0.47 -7.21
C ARG A 16 2.53 0.75 -8.00
N GLY A 17 3.75 1.24 -7.77
CA GLY A 17 4.34 2.36 -8.49
C GLY A 17 4.46 2.09 -9.99
N LEU A 18 4.87 0.88 -10.38
CA LEU A 18 4.94 0.42 -11.77
C LEU A 18 3.55 0.40 -12.42
N VAL A 19 2.56 -0.18 -11.76
CA VAL A 19 1.17 -0.20 -12.27
C VAL A 19 0.62 1.22 -12.45
N GLY A 20 0.86 2.11 -11.47
CA GLY A 20 0.47 3.52 -11.57
C GLY A 20 1.15 4.23 -12.74
N PHE A 21 2.43 3.96 -12.96
CA PHE A 21 3.18 4.51 -14.08
C PHE A 21 2.65 4.01 -15.43
N ILE A 22 2.40 2.71 -15.56
CA ILE A 22 1.82 2.11 -16.77
C ILE A 22 0.47 2.77 -17.07
N LYS A 23 -0.41 2.91 -16.07
CA LYS A 23 -1.70 3.58 -16.23
C LYS A 23 -1.53 5.03 -16.71
N HIS A 24 -0.58 5.76 -16.14
CA HIS A 24 -0.28 7.12 -16.57
C HIS A 24 0.17 7.17 -18.04
N GLN A 25 1.04 6.26 -18.47
CA GLN A 25 1.49 6.20 -19.87
C GLN A 25 0.33 5.90 -20.84
N TYR A 26 -0.57 4.97 -20.50
CA TYR A 26 -1.71 4.65 -21.36
C TYR A 26 -2.79 5.73 -21.39
N SER A 27 -2.91 6.53 -20.33
CA SER A 27 -3.97 7.54 -20.21
C SER A 27 -3.69 8.82 -21.02
N TYR A 28 -2.44 9.07 -21.42
CA TYR A 28 -2.03 10.33 -22.04
C TYR A 28 -1.29 10.10 -23.36
N LYS A 29 -1.75 10.74 -24.44
CA LYS A 29 -1.23 10.55 -25.81
C LYS A 29 0.22 11.04 -26.05
N ASN A 30 0.86 11.73 -25.10
CA ASN A 30 2.23 12.25 -25.23
C ASN A 30 2.92 12.43 -23.86
N VAL A 31 3.29 11.33 -23.19
CA VAL A 31 4.07 11.42 -21.94
C VAL A 31 5.55 11.26 -22.26
N LYS A 32 6.37 12.28 -21.99
CA LYS A 32 7.82 12.14 -22.06
C LYS A 32 8.30 11.25 -20.91
N PHE A 33 8.94 10.13 -21.23
CA PHE A 33 9.51 9.24 -20.22
C PHE A 33 10.73 9.91 -19.56
N GLN A 34 10.52 10.45 -18.35
CA GLN A 34 11.60 11.02 -17.55
C GLN A 34 12.13 9.97 -16.58
N ILE A 35 13.28 9.38 -16.90
CA ILE A 35 13.93 8.33 -16.09
C ILE A 35 14.10 8.75 -14.61
N PRO A 36 14.58 9.98 -14.29
CA PRO A 36 14.76 10.37 -12.89
C PRO A 36 13.44 10.43 -12.13
N TYR A 37 12.40 10.99 -12.75
CA TYR A 37 11.06 11.06 -12.17
C TYR A 37 10.47 9.67 -11.90
N PHE A 38 10.61 8.76 -12.88
CA PHE A 38 10.18 7.37 -12.75
C PHE A 38 10.86 6.67 -11.57
N LEU A 39 12.19 6.75 -11.50
CA LEU A 39 12.95 6.11 -10.42
C LEU A 39 12.62 6.69 -9.04
N VAL A 40 12.53 8.02 -8.93
CA VAL A 40 12.18 8.69 -7.67
C VAL A 40 10.77 8.30 -7.23
N MET A 41 9.79 8.33 -8.13
CA MET A 41 8.41 7.98 -7.80
C MET A 41 8.25 6.49 -7.44
N MET A 42 8.94 5.60 -8.14
CA MET A 42 8.97 4.18 -7.77
C MET A 42 9.61 3.96 -6.40
N PHE A 43 10.73 4.65 -6.12
CA PHE A 43 11.42 4.54 -4.85
C PHE A 43 10.56 5.04 -3.68
N ILE A 44 9.92 6.20 -3.85
CA ILE A 44 8.95 6.74 -2.88
C ILE A 44 7.80 5.74 -2.67
N SER A 45 7.24 5.17 -3.75
CA SER A 45 6.18 4.17 -3.62
C SER A 45 6.66 2.91 -2.88
N GLY A 46 7.88 2.47 -3.13
CA GLY A 46 8.52 1.38 -2.39
C GLY A 46 8.68 1.68 -0.91
N ILE A 47 9.14 2.89 -0.55
CA ILE A 47 9.22 3.33 0.86
C ILE A 47 7.85 3.29 1.51
N VAL A 48 6.81 3.78 0.83
CA VAL A 48 5.43 3.72 1.37
C VAL A 48 5.01 2.29 1.64
N GLY A 49 5.24 1.36 0.69
CA GLY A 49 4.92 -0.06 0.88
C GLY A 49 5.69 -0.71 2.04
N LEU A 50 6.97 -0.36 2.20
CA LEU A 50 7.80 -0.80 3.33
C LEU A 50 7.22 -0.30 4.66
N LEU A 51 6.89 0.99 4.75
CA LEU A 51 6.34 1.60 5.96
C LEU A 51 4.98 1.01 6.33
N THR A 52 4.11 0.76 5.34
CA THR A 52 2.83 0.08 5.58
C THR A 52 3.03 -1.33 6.12
N ALA A 53 3.90 -2.13 5.51
CA ALA A 53 4.18 -3.49 5.98
C ALA A 53 4.79 -3.51 7.39
N ALA A 54 5.70 -2.57 7.69
CA ALA A 54 6.27 -2.40 9.02
C ALA A 54 5.19 -2.02 10.05
N ALA A 55 4.36 -1.03 9.75
CA ALA A 55 3.29 -0.57 10.64
C ALA A 55 2.30 -1.69 10.97
N ILE A 56 1.89 -2.50 9.98
CA ILE A 56 0.97 -3.62 10.22
C ILE A 56 1.63 -4.71 11.07
N LYS A 57 2.92 -4.96 10.86
CA LYS A 57 3.66 -5.91 11.69
C LYS A 57 3.73 -5.45 13.16
N GLU A 58 4.04 -4.18 13.40
CA GLU A 58 4.08 -3.61 14.76
C GLU A 58 2.69 -3.51 15.40
N LEU A 59 1.63 -3.38 14.59
CA LEU A 59 0.26 -3.37 15.10
C LEU A 59 -0.15 -4.69 15.77
N GLY A 60 0.59 -5.79 15.55
CA GLY A 60 0.37 -7.07 16.22
C GLY A 60 -1.01 -7.67 15.96
N ILE A 61 -1.68 -7.28 14.87
CA ILE A 61 -3.00 -7.82 14.53
C ILE A 61 -2.83 -9.27 14.08
N ASN A 62 -3.49 -10.19 14.79
CA ASN A 62 -3.68 -11.56 14.34
C ASN A 62 -4.61 -11.58 13.12
N PHE A 63 -4.04 -11.50 11.92
CA PHE A 63 -4.79 -11.55 10.68
C PHE A 63 -5.11 -13.01 10.32
N LEU A 64 -6.40 -13.34 10.14
CA LEU A 64 -6.87 -14.69 9.73
C LEU A 64 -6.41 -15.88 10.62
N GLY A 65 -6.08 -15.64 11.90
CA GLY A 65 -5.59 -16.71 12.79
C GLY A 65 -4.13 -17.12 12.52
N ILE A 66 -3.41 -16.34 11.70
CA ILE A 66 -1.98 -16.50 11.44
C ILE A 66 -1.26 -15.59 12.44
N LEU A 67 -0.48 -16.19 13.34
CA LEU A 67 0.26 -15.48 14.40
C LEU A 67 1.38 -14.59 13.87
N GLU A 68 1.85 -14.83 12.65
CA GLU A 68 3.02 -14.15 12.11
C GLU A 68 2.80 -13.63 10.69
N LEU A 69 3.24 -12.40 10.46
CA LEU A 69 3.19 -11.75 9.17
C LEU A 69 4.21 -12.42 8.23
N THR A 70 3.70 -13.14 7.22
CA THR A 70 4.56 -13.80 6.23
C THR A 70 5.09 -12.78 5.21
N PRO A 71 6.26 -13.02 4.58
CA PRO A 71 6.78 -12.14 3.54
C PRO A 71 5.82 -11.97 2.36
N VAL A 72 5.06 -13.00 2.00
CA VAL A 72 4.04 -12.92 0.93
C VAL A 72 2.93 -11.95 1.32
N LEU A 73 2.46 -12.02 2.57
CA LEU A 73 1.46 -11.09 3.07
C LEU A 73 2.02 -9.65 3.12
N ALA A 74 3.28 -9.49 3.50
CA ALA A 74 3.95 -8.18 3.47
C ALA A 74 3.99 -7.58 2.05
N LEU A 75 4.20 -8.40 1.02
CA LEU A 75 4.16 -7.95 -0.37
C LEU A 75 2.77 -7.46 -0.78
N ILE A 76 1.72 -8.19 -0.40
CA ILE A 76 0.33 -7.78 -0.67
C ILE A 76 0.00 -6.48 0.07
N ILE A 77 0.38 -6.37 1.34
CA ILE A 77 0.20 -5.15 2.16
C ILE A 77 0.95 -3.98 1.53
N GLY A 78 2.20 -4.18 1.10
CA GLY A 78 2.98 -3.13 0.45
C GLY A 78 2.37 -2.67 -0.88
N TYR A 79 1.79 -3.59 -1.66
CA TYR A 79 1.09 -3.27 -2.91
C TYR A 79 -0.21 -2.51 -2.69
N ALA A 80 -0.99 -2.87 -1.66
CA ALA A 80 -2.21 -2.15 -1.30
C ALA A 80 -1.89 -0.80 -0.62
N GLY A 81 -0.79 -0.71 0.13
CA GLY A 81 -0.27 0.52 0.72
C GLY A 81 -1.28 1.19 1.66
N GLY A 82 -1.50 2.49 1.46
CA GLY A 82 -2.39 3.31 2.29
C GLY A 82 -3.83 2.80 2.36
N ASP A 83 -4.36 2.25 1.27
CA ASP A 83 -5.72 1.71 1.22
C ASP A 83 -5.88 0.54 2.19
N PHE A 84 -4.83 -0.27 2.38
CA PHE A 84 -4.84 -1.33 3.37
C PHE A 84 -4.91 -0.75 4.79
N LEU A 85 -4.07 0.24 5.08
CA LEU A 85 -4.02 0.90 6.39
C LEU A 85 -5.36 1.55 6.75
N GLU A 86 -6.01 2.22 5.79
CA GLU A 86 -7.32 2.83 5.97
C GLU A 86 -8.39 1.78 6.30
N ASN A 87 -8.40 0.65 5.58
CA ASN A 87 -9.36 -0.41 5.81
C ASN A 87 -9.13 -1.11 7.16
N ILE A 88 -7.88 -1.31 7.57
CA ILE A 88 -7.56 -1.79 8.91
C ILE A 88 -8.07 -0.82 9.98
N TYR A 89 -7.83 0.48 9.78
CA TYR A 89 -8.33 1.50 10.70
C TYR A 89 -9.85 1.46 10.81
N LYS A 90 -10.58 1.37 9.69
CA LYS A 90 -12.05 1.21 9.64
C LYS A 90 -12.55 0.00 10.44
N ILE A 91 -11.86 -1.13 10.33
CA ILE A 91 -12.18 -2.36 11.09
C ILE A 91 -11.99 -2.13 12.59
N ILE A 92 -10.87 -1.51 13.00
CA ILE A 92 -10.57 -1.21 14.41
C ILE A 92 -11.65 -0.30 15.02
N ILE A 93 -12.03 0.76 14.31
CA ILE A 93 -13.06 1.72 14.79
C ILE A 93 -14.49 1.22 14.58
N LYS A 94 -14.69 0.06 13.94
CA LYS A 94 -16.00 -0.52 13.59
C LYS A 94 -16.94 0.45 12.83
N LYS A 95 -16.39 1.37 12.04
CA LYS A 95 -17.16 2.29 11.19
C LYS A 95 -16.86 2.03 9.71
N PRO A 96 -17.89 1.92 8.86
CA PRO A 96 -17.69 1.64 7.44
C PRO A 96 -17.05 2.83 6.69
N SER A 97 -17.23 4.05 7.19
CA SER A 97 -16.65 5.27 6.62
C SER A 97 -15.99 6.12 7.71
N LEU A 98 -14.84 6.72 7.38
CA LEU A 98 -14.23 7.76 8.22
C LEU A 98 -15.08 9.04 8.22
N TYR A 99 -15.74 9.32 7.11
CA TYR A 99 -16.63 10.48 6.94
C TYR A 99 -18.09 10.04 7.06
N SER A 100 -18.87 10.75 7.88
CA SER A 100 -20.34 10.70 7.82
C SER A 100 -20.79 11.60 6.66
N LEU A 101 -21.43 11.03 5.65
CA LEU A 101 -22.18 11.83 4.68
C LEU A 101 -23.33 12.53 5.43
N PRO A 102 -23.59 13.82 5.16
CA PRO A 102 -24.74 14.50 5.74
C PRO A 102 -26.04 13.82 5.24
N ASP A 103 -27.06 13.79 6.11
CA ASP A 103 -28.27 12.96 5.93
C ASP A 103 -29.14 13.37 4.73
N ASP A 104 -28.84 14.50 4.09
CA ASP A 104 -29.48 15.03 2.88
C ASP A 104 -29.02 14.36 1.58
N LEU A 105 -27.98 13.52 1.63
CA LEU A 105 -27.42 12.81 0.46
C LEU A 105 -27.53 11.27 0.54
N LYS A 106 -28.28 10.73 1.51
CA LYS A 106 -28.60 9.30 1.61
C LYS A 106 -29.87 8.95 0.82
#